data_AF-A0A7X2NHT1-F1
#
_entry.id   AF-A0A7X2NHT1-F1
#
_cell.length_a   1.000
_cell.length_b   1.000
_cell.length_c   1.000
_cell.angle_alpha   90.00
_cell.angle_beta   90.00
_cell.angle_gamma   90.00
#
_symmetry.space_group_name_H-M   'P 1'
#
loop_
_entity.id
_entity.type
_entity.pdbx_description
1 polymer ?
#
loop_
_entity_poly.entity_id
_entity_poly.type
_entity_poly.pdbx_seq_one_letter_code
_entity_poly.pdbx_strand_id
1 'polypeptide(L)'
;MKKLLTEGMELCIYCLGEYGIRTYFRLRDYGINVSCFGDADEKKTGFVLDDVYCIPYEEFRKKNREKTIIIVCIKYPEKIMRMLREEGFIYVYSCQMLEKELKVRYRKIQCSDETINKINIFREKLYQVTCHNVKLKKGESKEGFNSEIERVLIDAKMRAQKRKETNNECFGS
;
A
#
# COMPACT_ATOMS: atom_id res chain seq x y z
N MET A 1 4.40 0.89 -20.31
CA MET A 1 3.50 1.54 -19.33
C MET A 1 4.15 2.81 -18.73
N LYS A 2 4.62 3.72 -19.60
CA LYS A 2 5.53 4.82 -19.22
C LYS A 2 4.89 5.88 -18.29
N LYS A 3 3.56 5.96 -18.24
CA LYS A 3 2.83 6.99 -17.50
C LYS A 3 2.45 6.67 -16.06
N LEU A 4 2.80 5.47 -15.55
CA LEU A 4 2.50 5.03 -14.18
C LEU A 4 2.98 5.98 -13.06
N LEU A 5 3.93 6.86 -13.36
CA LEU A 5 4.53 7.82 -12.44
C LEU A 5 4.54 9.25 -13.01
N THR A 6 3.71 9.53 -14.04
CA THR A 6 3.64 10.88 -14.58
C THR A 6 2.85 11.76 -13.63
N GLU A 7 3.43 12.90 -13.26
CA GLU A 7 2.77 13.90 -12.41
C GLU A 7 1.40 14.29 -13.00
N GLY A 8 0.40 14.38 -12.13
CA GLY A 8 -0.99 14.73 -12.50
C GLY A 8 -1.84 13.58 -13.03
N MET A 9 -1.35 12.34 -13.00
CA MET A 9 -2.15 11.13 -13.28
C MET A 9 -2.73 10.54 -11.99
N GLU A 10 -4.01 10.16 -12.02
CA GLU A 10 -4.67 9.38 -10.98
C GLU A 10 -4.59 7.89 -11.31
N LEU A 11 -4.05 7.08 -10.41
CA LEU A 11 -4.02 5.63 -10.58
C LEU A 11 -5.15 4.98 -9.78
N CYS A 12 -6.01 4.24 -10.47
CA CYS A 12 -7.16 3.56 -9.89
C CYS A 12 -7.07 2.05 -10.13
N ILE A 13 -7.54 1.27 -9.16
CA ILE A 13 -7.67 -0.18 -9.29
C ILE A 13 -9.14 -0.53 -9.50
N TYR A 14 -9.46 -1.28 -10.53
CA TYR A 14 -10.82 -1.73 -10.83
C TYR A 14 -10.99 -3.24 -10.58
N CYS A 15 -12.12 -3.64 -10.00
CA CYS A 15 -12.41 -4.94 -9.39
C CYS A 15 -11.66 -5.15 -8.06
N LEU A 16 -12.33 -4.85 -6.95
CA LEU A 16 -11.84 -5.08 -5.60
C LEU A 16 -12.07 -6.55 -5.20
N GLY A 17 -11.12 -7.41 -5.54
CA GLY A 17 -11.02 -8.78 -5.05
C GLY A 17 -9.61 -9.09 -4.56
N GLU A 18 -9.29 -10.37 -4.39
CA GLU A 18 -7.95 -10.83 -4.00
C GLU A 18 -6.85 -10.22 -4.91
N TYR A 19 -7.09 -10.21 -6.22
CA TYR A 19 -6.16 -9.61 -7.19
C TYR A 19 -5.99 -8.09 -6.99
N GLY A 20 -7.07 -7.39 -6.65
CA GLY A 20 -7.06 -5.94 -6.41
C GLY A 20 -6.26 -5.59 -5.17
N ILE A 21 -6.53 -6.27 -4.05
CA ILE A 21 -5.82 -6.10 -2.78
C ILE A 21 -4.33 -6.43 -2.94
N ARG A 22 -4.00 -7.55 -3.59
CA ARG A 22 -2.60 -7.93 -3.85
C ARG A 22 -1.88 -6.90 -4.74
N THR A 23 -2.58 -6.34 -5.72
CA THR A 23 -2.03 -5.32 -6.60
C THR A 23 -1.79 -4.01 -5.85
N TYR A 24 -2.73 -3.61 -4.98
CA TYR A 24 -2.60 -2.45 -4.11
C TYR A 24 -1.34 -2.53 -3.25
N PHE A 25 -1.16 -3.61 -2.49
CA PHE A 25 0.01 -3.74 -1.61
C PHE A 25 1.32 -3.71 -2.39
N ARG A 26 1.38 -4.34 -3.57
CA ARG A 26 2.57 -4.25 -4.42
C ARG A 26 2.86 -2.83 -4.87
N LEU A 27 1.86 -2.09 -5.33
CA LEU A 27 2.03 -0.69 -5.74
C LEU A 27 2.50 0.17 -4.56
N ARG A 28 1.92 -0.02 -3.39
CA ARG A 28 2.32 0.64 -2.14
C ARG A 28 3.76 0.34 -1.76
N ASP A 29 4.18 -0.93 -1.86
CA ASP A 29 5.57 -1.34 -1.57
C ASP A 29 6.59 -0.69 -2.53
N TYR A 30 6.15 -0.30 -3.73
CA TYR A 30 6.94 0.48 -4.69
C TYR A 30 6.77 2.00 -4.55
N GLY A 31 6.05 2.48 -3.53
CA GLY A 31 5.78 3.90 -3.30
C GLY A 31 4.80 4.51 -4.32
N ILE A 32 4.04 3.70 -5.04
CA ILE A 32 3.08 4.15 -6.05
C ILE A 32 1.72 4.35 -5.37
N ASN A 33 1.23 5.59 -5.38
CA ASN A 33 -0.04 5.92 -4.76
C ASN A 33 -1.24 5.43 -5.60
N VAL A 34 -2.22 4.84 -4.94
CA VAL A 34 -3.52 4.45 -5.53
C VAL A 34 -4.57 5.43 -5.06
N SER A 35 -5.21 6.13 -5.99
CA SER A 35 -6.18 7.18 -5.70
C SER A 35 -7.51 6.61 -5.20
N CYS A 36 -8.00 5.52 -5.80
CA CYS A 36 -9.20 4.81 -5.34
C CYS A 36 -9.27 3.38 -5.91
N PHE A 37 -10.18 2.59 -5.33
CA PHE A 37 -10.70 1.37 -5.92
C PHE A 37 -12.04 1.64 -6.63
N GLY A 38 -12.38 0.84 -7.63
CA GLY A 38 -13.72 0.79 -8.21
C GLY A 38 -14.21 -0.64 -8.34
N ASP A 39 -15.49 -0.89 -8.05
CA ASP A 39 -16.11 -2.20 -8.25
C ASP A 39 -17.56 -2.01 -8.74
N ALA A 40 -18.06 -3.02 -9.46
CA ALA A 40 -19.45 -3.07 -9.88
C ALA A 40 -20.34 -3.68 -8.80
N ASP A 41 -19.78 -4.42 -7.84
CA ASP A 41 -20.49 -4.95 -6.68
C ASP A 41 -20.74 -3.83 -5.66
N GLU A 42 -21.99 -3.36 -5.60
CA GLU A 42 -22.41 -2.31 -4.68
C GLU A 42 -22.10 -2.64 -3.21
N LYS A 43 -22.06 -3.92 -2.83
CA LYS A 43 -21.76 -4.36 -1.45
C LYS A 43 -20.34 -4.00 -1.01
N LYS A 44 -19.44 -3.73 -1.96
CA LYS A 44 -18.06 -3.32 -1.69
C LYS A 44 -17.88 -1.80 -1.71
N THR A 45 -18.91 -1.06 -2.09
CA THR A 45 -18.88 0.40 -2.06
C THR A 45 -18.67 0.89 -0.64
N GLY A 46 -17.77 1.84 -0.47
CA GLY A 46 -17.39 2.34 0.86
C GLY A 46 -16.41 1.46 1.62
N PHE A 47 -15.96 0.33 1.05
CA PHE A 47 -14.81 -0.40 1.60
C PHE A 47 -13.57 0.51 1.57
N VAL A 48 -12.83 0.54 2.67
CA VAL A 48 -11.62 1.36 2.84
C VAL A 48 -10.44 0.47 3.16
N LEU A 49 -9.34 0.67 2.44
CA LEU A 49 -8.05 0.06 2.73
C LEU A 49 -6.98 1.14 2.72
N ASP A 50 -6.33 1.39 3.87
CA ASP A 50 -5.29 2.42 4.04
C ASP A 50 -5.76 3.79 3.48
N ASP A 51 -6.96 4.23 3.90
CA ASP A 51 -7.64 5.47 3.44
C ASP A 51 -7.98 5.53 1.94
N VAL A 52 -7.82 4.43 1.20
CA VAL A 52 -8.22 4.30 -0.20
C VAL A 52 -9.60 3.67 -0.29
N TYR A 53 -10.56 4.47 -0.77
CA TYR A 53 -11.98 4.10 -0.85
C TYR A 53 -12.30 3.30 -2.12
N CYS A 54 -13.25 2.37 -2.00
CA CYS A 54 -13.92 1.76 -3.14
C CYS A 54 -15.16 2.56 -3.52
N ILE A 55 -15.11 3.19 -4.70
CA ILE A 55 -16.22 3.97 -5.27
C ILE A 55 -17.09 3.08 -6.17
N PRO A 56 -18.41 3.35 -6.28
CA PRO A 56 -19.29 2.59 -7.15
C PRO A 56 -18.99 2.91 -8.63
N TYR A 57 -19.40 2.01 -9.52
CA TYR A 57 -19.16 2.15 -10.96
C TYR A 57 -19.60 3.51 -11.52
N GLU A 58 -20.78 4.00 -11.15
CA GLU A 58 -21.30 5.28 -11.66
C GLU A 58 -20.46 6.49 -11.24
N GLU A 59 -19.80 6.44 -10.09
CA GLU A 59 -18.86 7.48 -9.68
C GLU A 59 -17.53 7.32 -10.41
N PHE A 60 -17.07 6.07 -10.57
CA PHE A 60 -15.85 5.75 -11.29
C PHE A 60 -15.86 6.26 -12.73
N ARG A 61 -17.00 6.18 -13.42
CA ARG A 61 -17.18 6.67 -14.80
C ARG A 61 -17.06 8.19 -14.94
N LYS A 62 -17.23 8.95 -13.86
CA LYS A 62 -17.12 10.41 -13.85
C LYS A 62 -15.67 10.89 -13.83
N LYS A 63 -14.71 9.99 -13.63
CA LYS A 63 -13.28 10.34 -13.63
C LYS A 63 -12.78 10.87 -14.96
N ASN A 64 -11.71 11.65 -14.91
CA ASN A 64 -11.09 12.22 -16.10
C ASN A 64 -10.41 11.12 -16.93
N ARG A 65 -10.97 10.82 -18.10
CA ARG A 65 -10.55 9.74 -19.00
C ARG A 65 -9.10 9.81 -19.48
N GLU A 66 -8.54 11.01 -19.57
CA GLU A 66 -7.17 11.27 -20.04
C GLU A 66 -6.15 11.31 -18.90
N LYS A 67 -6.62 11.61 -17.68
CA LYS A 67 -5.79 11.71 -16.49
C LYS A 67 -5.90 10.51 -15.55
N THR A 68 -6.69 9.49 -15.91
CA THR A 68 -6.90 8.30 -15.09
C THR A 68 -6.22 7.09 -15.71
N ILE A 69 -5.40 6.41 -14.92
CA ILE A 69 -4.81 5.12 -15.21
C ILE A 69 -5.61 4.06 -14.46
N ILE A 70 -6.16 3.08 -15.18
CA ILE A 70 -6.97 2.03 -14.61
C ILE A 70 -6.22 0.70 -14.69
N ILE A 71 -6.07 0.05 -13.53
CA ILE A 71 -5.55 -1.31 -13.43
C ILE A 71 -6.72 -2.26 -13.15
N VAL A 72 -7.07 -3.09 -14.13
CA VAL A 72 -8.13 -4.10 -14.01
C VAL A 72 -7.58 -5.35 -13.34
N CYS A 73 -8.16 -5.70 -12.20
CA CYS A 73 -7.68 -6.76 -11.30
C CYS A 73 -8.67 -7.92 -11.20
N ILE A 74 -8.79 -8.70 -12.28
CA ILE A 74 -9.58 -9.93 -12.35
C ILE A 74 -8.83 -11.01 -13.15
N LYS A 75 -9.26 -12.27 -13.01
CA LYS A 75 -8.65 -13.42 -13.71
C LYS A 75 -8.64 -13.27 -15.24
N TYR A 76 -9.76 -12.80 -15.81
CA TYR A 76 -9.97 -12.59 -17.25
C TYR A 76 -10.37 -11.13 -17.52
N PRO A 77 -9.40 -10.21 -17.64
CA PRO A 77 -9.66 -8.76 -17.66
C PRO A 77 -10.16 -8.24 -19.03
N GLU A 78 -10.08 -9.03 -20.09
CA GLU A 78 -10.20 -8.58 -21.49
C GLU A 78 -11.53 -7.86 -21.77
N LYS A 79 -12.63 -8.42 -21.27
CA LYS A 79 -13.97 -7.85 -21.46
C LYS A 79 -14.11 -6.49 -20.77
N ILE A 80 -13.64 -6.39 -19.53
CA ILE A 80 -13.71 -5.17 -18.72
C ILE A 80 -12.77 -4.10 -19.30
N MET A 81 -11.57 -4.50 -19.72
CA MET A 81 -10.63 -3.59 -20.36
C MET A 81 -11.18 -3.00 -21.64
N ARG A 82 -11.83 -3.83 -22.48
CA ARG A 82 -12.47 -3.35 -23.70
C ARG A 82 -13.61 -2.37 -23.38
N MET A 83 -14.49 -2.73 -22.45
CA MET A 83 -15.58 -1.87 -21.99
C MET A 83 -15.07 -0.50 -21.53
N LEU A 84 -14.08 -0.45 -20.64
CA LEU A 84 -13.52 0.82 -20.14
C LEU A 84 -12.87 1.66 -21.25
N ARG A 85 -12.25 1.01 -22.25
CA ARG A 85 -11.68 1.72 -23.41
C ARG A 85 -12.77 2.27 -24.33
N GLU A 86 -13.85 1.52 -24.55
CA GLU A 86 -15.03 1.99 -25.29
C GLU A 86 -15.71 3.18 -24.59
N GLU A 87 -15.63 3.24 -23.25
CA GLU A 87 -16.06 4.42 -22.48
C GLU A 87 -15.11 5.62 -22.54
N GLY A 88 -13.99 5.47 -23.25
CA GLY A 88 -13.04 6.53 -23.56
C GLY A 88 -11.82 6.60 -22.65
N PHE A 89 -11.64 5.69 -21.68
CA PHE A 89 -10.43 5.66 -20.87
C PHE A 89 -9.21 5.26 -21.71
N ILE A 90 -8.20 6.13 -21.74
CA ILE A 90 -7.02 5.94 -22.60
C ILE A 90 -6.07 4.91 -21.98
N TYR A 91 -5.90 4.94 -20.65
CA TYR A 91 -4.87 4.17 -19.94
C TYR A 91 -5.48 3.02 -19.14
N VAL A 92 -5.83 1.93 -19.83
CA VAL A 92 -6.39 0.73 -19.20
C VAL A 92 -5.44 -0.46 -19.36
N TYR A 93 -5.00 -1.02 -18.22
CA TYR A 93 -4.05 -2.12 -18.14
C TYR A 93 -4.59 -3.26 -17.26
N SER A 94 -4.10 -4.49 -17.46
CA SER A 94 -4.36 -5.58 -16.53
C SER A 94 -3.33 -5.63 -15.41
N CYS A 95 -3.69 -6.27 -14.29
CA CYS A 95 -2.75 -6.55 -13.21
C CYS A 95 -1.56 -7.41 -13.67
N GLN A 96 -1.73 -8.29 -14.67
CA GLN A 96 -0.63 -9.09 -15.21
C GLN A 96 0.36 -8.24 -16.03
N MET A 97 -0.15 -7.27 -16.80
CA MET A 97 0.70 -6.32 -17.52
C MET A 97 1.53 -5.52 -16.52
N LEU A 98 0.87 -4.98 -15.49
CA LEU A 98 1.52 -4.23 -14.42
C LEU A 98 2.63 -5.06 -13.75
N GLU A 99 2.35 -6.32 -13.40
CA GLU A 99 3.33 -7.19 -12.77
C GLU A 99 4.59 -7.41 -13.63
N LYS A 100 4.43 -7.59 -14.94
CA LYS A 100 5.58 -7.73 -15.85
C LYS A 100 6.47 -6.48 -15.83
N GLU A 101 5.86 -5.31 -15.81
CA GLU A 101 6.59 -4.04 -15.86
C GLU A 101 7.20 -3.65 -14.52
N LEU A 102 6.53 -3.92 -13.40
CA LEU A 102 7.13 -3.75 -12.08
C LEU A 102 8.36 -4.65 -11.89
N LYS A 103 8.34 -5.90 -12.39
CA LYS A 103 9.50 -6.79 -12.34
C LYS A 103 10.70 -6.28 -13.15
N VAL A 104 10.44 -5.65 -14.29
CA VAL A 104 11.49 -5.07 -15.14
C VAL A 104 12.07 -3.82 -14.48
N ARG A 105 11.20 -2.94 -13.96
CA ARG A 105 11.58 -1.64 -13.42
C ARG A 105 12.21 -1.72 -12.03
N TYR A 106 11.65 -2.56 -11.18
CA TYR A 106 12.10 -2.78 -9.82
C TYR A 106 12.66 -4.19 -9.72
N ARG A 107 13.92 -4.32 -10.11
CA ARG A 107 14.66 -5.58 -9.98
C ARG A 107 14.61 -5.98 -8.51
N LYS A 108 13.99 -7.13 -8.22
CA LYS A 108 13.91 -7.67 -6.86
C LYS A 108 15.34 -7.73 -6.31
N ILE A 109 15.58 -7.07 -5.17
CA ILE A 109 16.78 -7.34 -4.39
C ILE A 109 16.65 -8.80 -3.96
N GLN A 110 17.52 -9.66 -4.47
CA GLN A 110 17.66 -11.01 -3.95
C GLN A 110 18.36 -10.88 -2.60
N CYS A 111 17.58 -10.99 -1.53
CA CYS A 111 18.15 -11.24 -0.21
C CYS A 111 18.62 -12.69 -0.18
N SER A 112 19.84 -12.93 0.31
CA SER A 112 20.30 -14.27 0.62
C SER A 112 19.38 -14.92 1.67
N ASP A 113 19.29 -16.26 1.67
CA ASP A 113 18.54 -17.00 2.69
C ASP A 113 18.98 -16.62 4.11
N GLU A 114 20.27 -16.31 4.29
CA GLU A 114 20.81 -15.82 5.55
C GLU A 114 20.20 -14.47 5.98
N THR A 115 20.01 -13.55 5.03
CA THR A 115 19.39 -12.24 5.29
C THR A 115 17.91 -12.40 5.64
N ILE A 116 17.20 -13.29 4.92
CA ILE A 116 15.80 -13.61 5.21
C ILE A 116 15.67 -14.20 6.62
N ASN A 117 16.57 -15.10 7.00
CA ASN A 117 16.57 -15.70 8.33
C ASN A 117 16.81 -14.64 9.43
N LYS A 118 17.75 -13.71 9.23
CA LYS A 118 17.97 -12.58 10.15
C LYS A 118 16.72 -11.72 10.32
N ILE A 119 16.00 -11.44 9.25
CA ILE A 119 14.73 -10.68 9.29
C ILE A 119 13.66 -11.45 10.08
N ASN A 120 13.54 -12.76 9.87
CA ASN A 120 12.56 -13.58 10.59
C ASN A 120 12.87 -13.66 12.09
N ILE A 121 14.14 -13.86 12.47
CA ILE A 121 14.58 -13.83 13.87
C ILE A 121 14.24 -12.49 14.52
N PHE A 122 14.45 -11.37 13.80
CA PHE A 122 14.08 -10.05 14.28
C PHE A 122 12.56 -9.93 14.51
N ARG A 123 11.76 -10.38 13.55
CA ARG A 123 10.29 -10.35 13.66
C ARG A 123 9.81 -11.16 14.85
N GLU A 124 10.31 -12.38 15.06
CA GLU A 124 9.93 -13.21 16.20
C GLU A 124 10.25 -12.54 17.54
N LYS A 125 11.45 -11.96 17.66
CA LYS A 125 11.83 -11.20 18.86
C LYS A 125 10.93 -9.98 19.07
N LEU A 126 10.60 -9.26 17.99
CA LEU A 126 9.69 -8.12 18.07
C LEU A 126 8.28 -8.54 18.51
N TYR A 127 7.75 -9.65 17.98
CA TYR A 127 6.46 -10.20 18.41
C TYR A 127 6.48 -10.64 19.87
N GLN A 128 7.56 -11.26 20.35
CA GLN A 128 7.70 -11.62 21.76
C GLN A 128 7.66 -10.39 22.68
N VAL A 129 8.33 -9.29 22.29
CA VAL A 129 8.35 -8.04 23.07
C VAL A 129 7.00 -7.31 23.02
N THR A 130 6.28 -7.39 21.90
CA THR A 130 5.04 -6.61 21.70
C THR A 130 3.77 -7.34 22.14
N CYS A 131 3.70 -8.66 22.04
CA CYS A 131 2.52 -9.45 22.43
C CYS A 131 2.51 -9.83 23.91
N HIS A 132 3.64 -9.73 24.60
CA HIS A 132 3.72 -10.00 26.02
C HIS A 132 4.12 -8.74 26.79
N ASN A 133 3.27 -8.28 27.72
CA ASN A 133 3.67 -7.46 28.87
C ASN A 133 4.61 -8.27 29.79
N VAL A 134 5.73 -8.76 29.27
CA VAL A 134 6.69 -9.57 30.03
C VAL A 134 7.64 -8.64 30.75
N LYS A 135 7.59 -8.72 32.09
CA LYS A 135 8.68 -8.28 32.97
C LYS A 135 9.97 -8.98 32.52
N LEU A 136 10.82 -8.25 31.79
CA LEU A 136 12.13 -8.71 31.39
C LEU A 136 12.94 -9.06 32.64
N LYS A 137 13.21 -10.35 32.87
CA LYS A 137 14.15 -10.78 33.94
C LYS A 137 15.51 -10.16 33.66
N LYS A 138 15.98 -9.27 34.55
CA LYS A 138 17.33 -8.70 34.54
C LYS A 138 18.35 -9.85 34.60
N GLY A 139 19.29 -9.83 33.67
CA GLY A 139 20.40 -10.80 33.60
C GLY A 139 20.81 -11.02 32.15
N GLU A 140 22.11 -10.94 31.89
CA GLU A 140 22.83 -11.15 30.62
C GLU A 140 22.92 -9.91 29.70
N SER A 141 23.98 -9.12 29.95
CA SER A 141 24.50 -7.95 29.21
C SER A 141 23.46 -7.14 28.42
N LYS A 142 22.47 -6.64 29.16
CA LYS A 142 21.23 -6.00 28.70
C LYS A 142 21.32 -4.50 28.45
N GLU A 143 22.47 -3.85 28.66
CA GLU A 143 22.49 -2.39 28.80
C GLU A 143 22.63 -1.65 27.46
N GLY A 144 23.38 -2.18 26.50
CA GLY A 144 23.54 -1.52 25.18
C GLY A 144 22.35 -1.73 24.23
N PHE A 145 21.85 -2.96 24.11
CA PHE A 145 20.78 -3.26 23.17
C PHE A 145 19.41 -2.74 23.64
N ASN A 146 19.12 -2.84 24.94
CA ASN A 146 17.85 -2.33 25.46
C ASN A 146 17.83 -0.80 25.48
N SER A 147 18.98 -0.13 25.71
CA SER A 147 19.02 1.33 25.63
C SER A 147 18.82 1.84 24.20
N GLU A 148 19.31 1.14 23.19
CA GLU A 148 19.04 1.49 21.79
C GLU A 148 17.57 1.24 21.38
N ILE A 149 16.96 0.14 21.84
CA ILE A 149 15.52 -0.10 21.66
C ILE A 149 14.69 0.99 22.37
N GLU A 150 15.05 1.36 23.60
CA GLU A 150 14.38 2.44 24.34
C GLU A 150 14.50 3.77 23.60
N ARG A 151 15.68 4.11 23.06
CA ARG A 151 15.89 5.31 22.24
C ARG A 151 14.99 5.34 21.02
N VAL A 152 14.91 4.24 20.27
CA VAL A 152 14.06 4.14 19.07
C VAL A 152 12.58 4.29 19.41
N LEU A 153 12.13 3.71 20.53
CA LEU A 153 10.74 3.81 20.99
C LEU A 153 10.39 5.22 21.49
N ILE A 154 11.31 5.88 22.20
CA ILE A 154 11.15 7.28 22.64
C ILE A 154 11.07 8.20 21.43
N ASP A 155 11.96 8.05 20.45
CA ASP A 155 11.97 8.84 19.22
C ASP A 155 10.69 8.64 18.39
N ALA A 156 10.20 7.41 18.29
CA ALA A 156 8.93 7.10 17.65
C ALA A 156 7.74 7.78 18.35
N LYS A 157 7.71 7.78 19.69
CA LYS A 157 6.68 8.49 20.48
C LYS A 157 6.75 10.00 20.29
N MET A 158 7.95 10.59 20.33
CA MET A 158 8.14 12.02 20.12
C MET A 158 7.67 12.46 18.73
N ARG A 159 7.99 11.68 17.68
CA ARG A 159 7.49 11.95 16.32
C ARG A 159 5.96 11.87 16.23
N ALA A 160 5.34 10.90 16.90
CA ALA A 160 3.89 10.76 16.93
C ALA A 160 3.20 11.91 17.68
N GLN A 161 3.81 12.38 18.77
CA GLN A 161 3.29 13.48 19.57
C GLN A 161 3.44 14.82 18.85
N LYS A 162 4.61 15.08 18.24
CA LYS A 162 4.84 16.26 17.41
C LYS A 162 3.86 16.35 16.24
N ARG A 163 3.52 15.22 15.60
CA ARG A 163 2.48 15.16 14.55
C ARG A 163 1.09 15.53 15.07
N LYS A 164 0.76 15.18 16.32
CA LYS A 164 -0.52 15.56 16.95
C LYS A 164 -0.56 17.04 17.32
N GLU A 165 0.55 17.58 17.80
CA GLU A 165 0.68 19.01 18.14
C GLU A 165 0.61 19.89 16.88
N THR A 166 1.31 19.53 15.80
CA THR A 166 1.21 20.25 14.52
C THR A 166 -0.18 20.16 13.87
N ASN A 167 -0.96 19.11 14.18
CA ASN A 167 -2.34 19.00 13.69
C ASN A 167 -3.34 19.77 14.54
N ASN A 168 -3.03 20.06 15.82
CA ASN A 168 -3.90 20.85 16.69
C ASN A 168 -3.68 22.36 16.52
N GLU A 169 -2.49 22.82 16.14
CA GLU A 169 -2.24 24.25 15.85
C GLU A 169 -2.89 24.72 14.54
N CYS A 170 -3.19 23.81 13.60
CA CYS A 170 -3.87 24.15 12.34
C CYS A 170 -5.41 24.19 12.43
N PHE A 171 -6.02 23.72 13.53
CA PHE A 171 -7.49 23.65 13.68
C PHE A 171 -8.04 24.28 14.97
N GLY A 172 -7.20 24.96 15.75
CA GLY A 172 -7.62 25.77 16.91
C GLY A 172 -7.72 27.25 16.56
N SER A 173 -8.80 27.66 15.90
CA SER A 173 -9.29 29.05 15.85
C SER A 173 -10.61 29.13 16.61
#